data_AF-A0A947Z958-F1
#
_entry.id   AF-A0A947Z958-F1
#
_cell.length_a   1.000
_cell.length_b   1.000
_cell.length_c   1.000
_cell.angle_alpha   90.00
_cell.angle_beta   90.00
_cell.angle_gamma   90.00
#
_symmetry.space_group_name_H-M   'P 1'
#
loop_
_entity.id
_entity.type
_entity.pdbx_description
1 polymer ?
#
loop_
_entity_poly.entity_id
_entity_poly.type
_entity_poly.pdbx_seq_one_letter_code
_entity_poly.pdbx_strand_id
1 'polypeptide(L)'
;MSKAMYLADEFRPRATIRGGTAMFAADDAIALVQEAHKQRIIILGIDTFRLTEKATEPMMDHILDLSTRGFFADDDWGQSIQFIQERAGQGFHFEIVLGDAIEIGRSRTR
;
A
#
# COMPACT_ATOMS: atom_id res chain seq x y z
N MET A 1 2.09 -2.92 18.92
CA MET A 1 2.18 -2.91 17.46
C MET A 1 0.79 -2.78 16.89
N SER A 2 0.61 -1.94 15.88
CA SER A 2 -0.71 -1.70 15.26
C SER A 2 -1.05 -2.78 14.23
N LYS A 3 -2.32 -2.85 13.81
CA LYS A 3 -2.77 -3.81 12.78
C LYS A 3 -2.02 -3.63 11.46
N ALA A 4 -1.78 -2.38 11.08
CA ALA A 4 -0.99 -2.04 9.89
C ALA A 4 0.42 -2.64 9.96
N MET A 5 1.10 -2.52 11.11
CA MET A 5 2.44 -3.09 11.29
C MET A 5 2.44 -4.62 11.20
N TYR A 6 1.46 -5.29 11.82
CA TYR A 6 1.37 -6.76 11.76
C TYR A 6 1.13 -7.26 10.34
N LEU A 7 0.23 -6.63 9.60
CA LEU A 7 -0.04 -7.02 8.22
C LEU A 7 1.17 -6.78 7.30
N ALA A 8 1.86 -5.64 7.48
CA ALA A 8 3.09 -5.37 6.75
C ALA A 8 4.19 -6.41 7.01
N ASP A 9 4.35 -6.84 8.27
CA ASP A 9 5.31 -7.88 8.65
C ASP A 9 4.92 -9.26 8.10
N GLU A 10 3.62 -9.60 8.12
CA GLU A 10 3.10 -10.85 7.55
C GLU A 10 3.39 -10.98 6.05
N PHE A 11 3.29 -9.88 5.31
CA PHE A 11 3.56 -9.87 3.87
C PHE A 11 5.04 -9.72 3.54
N ARG A 12 5.86 -9.23 4.47
CA ARG A 12 7.29 -8.96 4.26
C ARG A 12 8.07 -10.12 3.60
N PRO A 13 7.84 -11.41 3.91
CA PRO A 13 8.53 -12.52 3.25
C PRO A 13 8.26 -12.66 1.75
N ARG A 14 7.19 -12.04 1.23
CA ARG A 14 6.83 -12.02 -0.20
C ARG A 14 7.49 -10.88 -0.96
N ALA A 15 8.08 -9.93 -0.25
CA ALA A 15 8.66 -8.73 -0.85
C ALA A 15 10.14 -8.91 -1.18
N THR A 16 10.60 -8.18 -2.18
CA THR A 16 12.03 -7.89 -2.33
C THR A 16 12.39 -6.75 -1.38
N ILE A 17 13.32 -6.98 -0.45
CA ILE A 17 13.75 -5.97 0.52
C ILE A 17 15.02 -5.27 0.03
N ARG A 18 14.98 -3.94 -0.16
CA ARG A 18 16.16 -3.12 -0.48
C ARG A 18 16.10 -1.79 0.26
N GLY A 19 17.17 -1.42 0.94
CA GLY A 19 17.23 -0.17 1.71
C GLY A 19 16.21 -0.10 2.86
N GLY A 20 15.68 -1.23 3.33
CA GLY A 20 14.63 -1.29 4.35
C GLY A 20 13.19 -1.33 3.79
N THR A 21 13.00 -0.87 2.56
CA THR A 21 11.71 -0.85 1.85
C THR A 21 11.34 -2.25 1.36
N ALA A 22 10.07 -2.62 1.54
CA ALA A 22 9.49 -3.85 1.02
C ALA A 22 8.80 -3.58 -0.33
N MET A 23 9.33 -4.16 -1.40
CA MET A 23 8.87 -3.95 -2.77
C MET A 23 8.21 -5.23 -3.28
N PHE A 24 6.91 -5.15 -3.55
CA PHE A 24 6.08 -6.28 -3.94
C PHE A 24 5.90 -6.34 -5.45
N ALA A 25 5.86 -7.54 -6.01
CA ALA A 25 5.32 -7.73 -7.35
C ALA A 25 3.82 -7.39 -7.37
N ALA A 26 3.24 -7.14 -8.55
CA ALA A 26 1.85 -6.71 -8.67
C ALA A 26 0.85 -7.63 -7.93
N ASP A 27 0.99 -8.95 -8.07
CA ASP A 27 0.08 -9.92 -7.45
C ASP A 27 0.14 -9.86 -5.91
N ASP A 28 1.34 -9.78 -5.33
CA ASP A 28 1.53 -9.67 -3.88
C ASP A 28 1.08 -8.32 -3.34
N ALA A 29 1.30 -7.24 -4.11
CA ALA A 29 0.82 -5.90 -3.77
C ALA A 29 -0.72 -5.85 -3.73
N ILE A 30 -1.38 -6.45 -4.72
CA ILE A 30 -2.85 -6.57 -4.77
C ILE A 30 -3.34 -7.41 -3.58
N ALA A 31 -2.68 -8.54 -3.29
CA ALA A 31 -3.03 -9.38 -2.16
C ALA A 31 -2.91 -8.63 -0.82
N LEU A 32 -1.89 -7.78 -0.66
CA LEU A 32 -1.71 -6.94 0.52
C LEU A 32 -2.85 -5.91 0.65
N VAL A 33 -3.20 -5.22 -0.44
CA VAL A 33 -4.31 -4.25 -0.44
C VAL A 33 -5.65 -4.93 -0.13
N GLN A 34 -5.90 -6.12 -0.68
CA GLN A 34 -7.11 -6.91 -0.39
C GLN A 34 -7.18 -7.33 1.08
N GLU A 35 -6.06 -7.73 1.68
CA GLU A 35 -6.02 -8.11 3.08
C GLU A 35 -6.18 -6.90 4.00
N ALA A 36 -5.58 -5.76 3.64
CA ALA A 36 -5.79 -4.49 4.31
C ALA A 36 -7.28 -4.10 4.30
N HIS A 37 -7.97 -4.30 3.18
CA HIS A 37 -9.41 -4.06 3.06
C HIS A 37 -10.22 -4.92 4.03
N LYS A 38 -9.98 -6.25 4.08
CA LYS A 38 -10.68 -7.15 4.99
C LYS A 38 -10.49 -6.76 6.46
N GLN A 39 -9.28 -6.31 6.81
CA GLN A 39 -8.92 -5.93 8.18
C GLN A 39 -9.28 -4.49 8.54
N ARG A 40 -9.83 -3.72 7.59
CA ARG A 40 -10.08 -2.28 7.70
C ARG A 40 -8.81 -1.53 8.12
N ILE A 41 -7.78 -1.64 7.28
CA ILE A 41 -6.51 -0.91 7.39
C ILE A 41 -6.45 0.04 6.19
N ILE A 42 -6.18 1.33 6.44
CA ILE A 42 -6.12 2.34 5.37
C ILE A 42 -4.83 2.21 4.57
N ILE A 43 -4.91 2.56 3.29
CA ILE A 43 -3.74 2.76 2.43
C ILE A 43 -3.43 4.25 2.46
N LEU A 44 -2.20 4.60 2.84
CA LEU A 44 -1.71 5.99 2.82
C LEU A 44 -1.07 6.34 1.49
N GLY A 45 -0.51 5.36 0.80
CA GLY A 45 0.05 5.58 -0.53
C GLY A 45 0.66 4.33 -1.13
N ILE A 46 0.99 4.45 -2.42
CA ILE A 46 1.68 3.42 -3.19
C ILE A 46 2.80 4.10 -3.98
N ASP A 47 4.03 3.68 -3.71
CA ASP A 47 5.20 4.08 -4.49
C ASP A 47 5.57 2.98 -5.48
N THR A 48 5.98 3.37 -6.69
CA THR A 48 6.36 2.45 -7.76
C THR A 48 7.86 2.47 -7.99
N PHE A 49 8.45 1.30 -8.20
CA PHE A 49 9.88 1.12 -8.43
C PHE A 49 10.14 0.23 -9.64
N ARG A 50 11.26 0.49 -10.34
CA ARG A 50 11.90 -0.48 -11.22
C ARG A 50 13.08 -1.10 -10.49
N LEU A 51 13.12 -2.44 -10.46
CA LEU A 51 14.23 -3.17 -9.86
C LEU A 51 15.12 -3.73 -10.96
N THR A 52 16.41 -3.40 -10.90
CA THR A 52 17.45 -4.07 -11.68
C THR A 52 18.33 -4.87 -10.73
N GLU A 53 19.26 -5.66 -11.26
CA GLU A 53 20.24 -6.38 -10.42
C GLU A 53 21.04 -5.45 -9.51
N LYS A 54 21.28 -4.20 -9.94
CA LYS A 54 22.20 -3.27 -9.28
C LYS A 54 21.53 -2.07 -8.62
N ALA A 55 20.31 -1.75 -9.00
CA ALA A 55 19.65 -0.52 -8.57
C ALA A 55 18.17 -0.71 -8.28
N THR A 56 17.68 0.15 -7.38
CA THR A 56 16.26 0.44 -7.19
C THR A 56 16.01 1.83 -7.73
N GLU A 57 15.15 1.95 -8.73
CA GLU A 57 14.81 3.22 -9.37
C GLU A 57 13.38 3.61 -8.98
N PRO A 58 13.19 4.68 -8.19
CA PRO A 58 11.84 5.18 -7.89
C PRO A 58 11.23 5.83 -9.14
N MET A 59 9.96 5.55 -9.39
CA MET A 59 9.21 6.06 -10.52
C MET A 59 8.34 7.23 -10.05
N MET A 60 8.91 8.44 -10.02
CA MET A 60 8.27 9.63 -9.42
C MET A 60 6.91 9.99 -10.05
N ASP A 61 6.71 9.68 -11.34
CA ASP A 61 5.44 9.91 -12.04
C ASP A 61 4.38 8.81 -11.77
N HIS A 62 4.73 7.79 -10.99
CA HIS A 62 3.90 6.64 -10.66
C HIS A 62 3.77 6.50 -9.15
N ILE A 63 3.21 7.53 -8.52
CA ILE A 63 2.89 7.55 -7.09
C ILE A 63 1.38 7.73 -6.93
N LEU A 64 0.78 6.95 -6.03
CA LEU A 64 -0.58 7.18 -5.55
C LEU A 64 -0.50 7.70 -4.12
N ASP A 65 -0.86 8.97 -3.90
CA ASP A 65 -0.91 9.57 -2.56
C ASP A 65 -2.35 9.61 -2.04
N LEU A 66 -2.60 8.93 -0.93
CA LEU A 66 -3.88 8.88 -0.22
C LEU A 66 -3.76 9.42 1.22
N SER A 67 -2.59 9.91 1.60
CA SER A 67 -2.22 10.19 3.00
C SER A 67 -3.07 11.29 3.65
N THR A 68 -3.66 12.18 2.84
CA THR A 68 -4.47 13.31 3.29
C THR A 68 -5.93 12.95 3.60
N ARG A 69 -6.40 11.74 3.27
CA ARG A 69 -7.79 11.33 3.50
C ARG A 69 -8.06 11.10 4.98
N GLY A 70 -7.18 10.40 5.70
CA GLY A 70 -7.23 10.26 7.16
C GLY A 70 -8.40 9.45 7.74
N PHE A 71 -9.27 8.88 6.90
CA PHE A 71 -10.39 8.01 7.29
C PHE A 71 -10.60 6.90 6.24
N PHE A 72 -11.40 5.89 6.59
CA PHE A 72 -11.79 4.83 5.65
C PHE A 72 -12.68 5.40 4.54
N ALA A 73 -12.15 5.52 3.33
CA ALA A 73 -12.96 5.67 2.13
C ALA A 73 -13.02 4.32 1.41
N ASP A 74 -14.22 3.79 1.17
CA ASP A 74 -14.41 2.47 0.54
C ASP A 74 -13.81 2.41 -0.88
N ASP A 75 -13.56 3.56 -1.52
CA ASP A 75 -12.93 3.65 -2.83
C ASP A 75 -11.40 3.55 -2.80
N ASP A 76 -10.73 3.73 -1.64
CA ASP A 76 -9.25 3.74 -1.54
C ASP A 76 -8.63 2.41 -1.94
N TRP A 77 -9.19 1.30 -1.44
CA TRP A 77 -8.69 -0.03 -1.78
C TRP A 77 -8.95 -0.36 -3.25
N GLY A 78 -10.10 0.06 -3.80
CA GLY A 78 -10.43 -0.10 -5.21
C GLY A 78 -9.46 0.68 -6.11
N GLN A 79 -9.24 1.97 -5.79
CA GLN A 79 -8.27 2.83 -6.49
C GLN A 79 -6.85 2.27 -6.40
N SER A 80 -6.46 1.76 -5.25
CA SER A 80 -5.16 1.12 -5.02
C SER A 80 -4.97 -0.12 -5.90
N ILE A 81 -5.96 -1.02 -5.95
CA ILE A 81 -5.91 -2.22 -6.81
C ILE A 81 -5.85 -1.81 -8.28
N GLN A 82 -6.71 -0.87 -8.71
CA GLN A 82 -6.72 -0.40 -10.10
C GLN A 82 -5.37 0.21 -10.48
N PHE A 83 -4.80 1.05 -9.62
CA PHE A 83 -3.48 1.66 -9.82
C PHE A 83 -2.40 0.61 -10.09
N ILE A 84 -2.36 -0.46 -9.28
CA ILE A 84 -1.41 -1.56 -9.43
C ILE A 84 -1.68 -2.33 -10.73
N GLN A 85 -2.95 -2.65 -11.03
CA GLN A 85 -3.35 -3.43 -12.21
C GLN A 85 -2.98 -2.75 -13.53
N GLU A 86 -3.23 -1.44 -13.65
CA GLU A 86 -2.83 -0.64 -14.83
C GLU A 86 -1.32 -0.67 -15.09
N ARG A 87 -0.54 -1.01 -14.06
CA ARG A 87 0.93 -1.07 -14.08
C ARG A 87 1.48 -2.51 -14.07
N ALA A 88 0.63 -3.52 -13.95
CA ALA A 88 1.01 -4.92 -13.69
C ALA A 88 1.82 -5.60 -14.83
N GLY A 89 1.88 -5.01 -16.02
CA GLY A 89 2.70 -5.52 -17.14
C GLY A 89 4.03 -4.77 -17.37
N GLN A 90 4.34 -3.76 -16.57
CA GLN A 90 5.43 -2.81 -16.87
C GLN A 90 6.76 -3.18 -16.20
N GLY A 91 6.82 -4.33 -15.52
CA GLY A 91 8.00 -4.77 -14.75
C GLY A 91 8.23 -3.97 -13.46
N PHE A 92 7.19 -3.28 -12.97
CA PHE A 92 7.26 -2.49 -11.75
C PHE A 92 7.01 -3.32 -10.50
N HIS A 93 7.58 -2.83 -9.39
CA HIS A 93 7.32 -3.29 -8.03
C HIS A 93 6.76 -2.14 -7.21
N PHE A 94 6.05 -2.47 -6.14
CA PHE A 94 5.25 -1.49 -5.39
C PHE A 94 5.60 -1.54 -3.91
N GLU A 95 5.77 -0.38 -3.29
CA GLU A 95 5.69 -0.24 -1.83
C GLU A 95 4.27 0.16 -1.47
N ILE A 96 3.65 -0.54 -0.54
CA ILE A 96 2.32 -0.22 -0.03
C ILE A 96 2.47 0.37 1.35
N VAL A 97 2.15 1.66 1.50
CA VAL A 97 2.21 2.35 2.78
C VAL A 97 0.87 2.18 3.49
N LEU A 98 0.87 1.40 4.56
CA LEU A 98 -0.32 1.17 5.39
C LEU A 98 -0.37 2.20 6.53
N GLY A 99 -1.59 2.60 6.90
CA GLY A 99 -1.84 3.50 8.02
C GLY A 99 -2.83 2.93 9.02
N ASP A 100 -2.77 3.48 10.22
CA ASP A 100 -3.84 3.30 11.19
C ASP A 100 -4.92 4.36 10.94
N ALA A 101 -6.16 3.93 10.80
CA ALA A 101 -7.26 4.88 10.63
C ALA A 101 -7.50 5.66 11.91
N ILE A 102 -7.79 6.95 11.78
CA ILE A 102 -8.30 7.75 12.88
C ILE A 102 -9.81 7.51 12.91
N GLU A 103 -10.30 6.82 13.94
CA GLU A 103 -11.74 6.80 14.22
C GLU A 103 -12.14 8.22 14.62
N ILE A 104 -12.72 8.98 13.69
CA ILE A 104 -13.43 10.20 14.06
C ILE A 104 -14.64 9.75 14.85
N GLY A 105 -14.55 9.85 16.17
CA GLY A 105 -15.66 9.53 17.07
C GLY A 105 -16.91 10.22 16.56
N ARG A 106 -17.95 9.43 16.25
CA ARG A 106 -19.29 9.97 15.99
C ARG A 106 -19.53 11.04 17.05
N SER A 107 -19.70 12.28 16.60
CA SER A 107 -20.02 13.41 17.46
C SER A 107 -21.07 12.93 18.46
N ARG A 108 -20.71 12.87 19.74
CA ARG A 108 -21.69 12.67 20.81
C ARG A 108 -22.49 13.95 20.86
N THR A 109 -23.45 14.10 19.95
CA THR A 109 -24.56 15.02 20.11
C THR A 109 -25.32 14.54 21.35
N ARG A 110 -25.06 15.23 22.47
CA ARG A 110 -25.99 15.30 23.59
C ARG A 110 -27.07 16.31 23.26
#